data_AF-G2IHT0-F1
#
_entry.id   AF-G2IHT0-F1
#
_cell.length_a   1.000
_cell.length_b   1.000
_cell.length_c   1.000
_cell.angle_alpha   90.00
_cell.angle_beta   90.00
_cell.angle_gamma   90.00
#
_symmetry.space_group_name_H-M   'P 1'
#
loop_
_entity.id
_entity.type
_entity.pdbx_description
1 polymer ?
#
loop_
_entity_poly.entity_id
_entity_poly.type
_entity_poly.pdbx_seq_one_letter_code
_entity_poly.pdbx_strand_id
1 'polypeptide(L)'
;MTMAKKPTKTAVVEKKSIKGFDSNLSCRGYQFEIGKTFEHDGSVRACEGGFHACDADAHPLSVFNYYPPATSRYCEVIQSGEMHSDDQIKIASAKITIGVEVSLHDLISRAVKYVFDRCTQKEGASATGPQGAASATGDLGAASATGTRGAASATGPRGAASATGYQGAASATGYLGAASATGTRGAASATGPRGAASATGYQGAASATGYQGAASATGDLGAASATGTRGAASATGDLGAASATGDLGAASATGTRGAASATGPRGAASATGDLGAASATGPRGAASATGPRGAASATGYQGAASATGYQGAASATGDLGAASATGTRGAASATGDLGAASATGYQGAASATGTRGAAMSSYEGKVRGASGNALFAIERDQDLNIISVAAGIAGVDGIAPDTWYVCKAGKLVAA
;
A
#
# COMPACT_ATOMS: atom_id res chain seq x y z
N MET A 1 -70.75 -19.27 5.28
CA MET A 1 -69.65 -19.64 6.23
C MET A 1 -68.34 -19.57 5.47
N THR A 2 -67.67 -18.43 5.53
CA THR A 2 -66.33 -18.22 4.96
C THR A 2 -65.30 -18.66 6.00
N MET A 3 -64.63 -19.79 5.73
CA MET A 3 -63.53 -20.28 6.55
C MET A 3 -62.33 -19.35 6.41
N ALA A 4 -61.96 -18.68 7.50
CA ALA A 4 -60.74 -17.89 7.59
C ALA A 4 -59.51 -18.82 7.46
N LYS A 5 -58.66 -18.55 6.47
CA LYS A 5 -57.39 -19.23 6.28
C LYS A 5 -56.44 -18.79 7.41
N LYS A 6 -56.10 -19.72 8.31
CA LYS A 6 -55.09 -19.50 9.37
C LYS A 6 -53.78 -18.98 8.76
N PRO A 7 -53.12 -17.96 9.36
CA PRO A 7 -51.84 -17.50 8.87
C PRO A 7 -50.78 -18.58 9.11
N THR A 8 -50.22 -19.10 8.03
CA THR A 8 -49.05 -19.99 8.03
C THR A 8 -47.85 -19.23 8.60
N LYS A 9 -47.25 -19.77 9.65
CA LYS A 9 -46.05 -19.27 10.31
C LYS A 9 -44.88 -19.31 9.32
N THR A 10 -44.49 -18.17 8.76
CA THR A 10 -43.29 -18.05 7.91
C THR A 10 -42.07 -18.42 8.76
N ALA A 11 -41.24 -19.36 8.30
CA ALA A 11 -40.04 -19.78 9.00
C ALA A 11 -39.11 -18.59 9.23
N VAL A 12 -38.63 -18.42 10.47
CA VAL A 12 -37.60 -17.43 10.81
C VAL A 12 -36.32 -17.87 10.12
N VAL A 13 -35.83 -17.11 9.15
CA VAL A 13 -34.53 -17.37 8.51
C VAL A 13 -33.46 -16.77 9.43
N GLU A 14 -32.68 -17.62 10.08
CA GLU A 14 -31.46 -17.22 10.78
C GLU A 14 -30.26 -17.35 9.83
N LYS A 15 -29.33 -16.39 9.90
CA LYS A 15 -28.14 -16.37 9.07
C LYS A 15 -26.90 -16.18 9.92
N LYS A 16 -25.91 -17.07 9.76
CA LYS A 16 -24.59 -16.91 10.37
C LYS A 16 -23.79 -15.89 9.58
N SER A 17 -23.14 -14.99 10.30
CA SER A 17 -22.38 -13.88 9.74
C SER A 17 -21.16 -13.56 10.62
N ILE A 18 -20.24 -12.75 10.10
CA ILE A 18 -19.10 -12.19 10.84
C ILE A 18 -19.30 -10.68 10.94
N LYS A 19 -19.23 -10.15 12.16
CA LYS A 19 -19.33 -8.71 12.42
C LYS A 19 -18.04 -8.19 13.03
N GLY A 20 -17.55 -7.07 12.49
CA GLY A 20 -16.53 -6.27 13.14
C GLY A 20 -17.13 -5.21 14.06
N PHE A 21 -16.38 -4.86 15.09
CA PHE A 21 -16.66 -3.83 16.09
C PHE A 21 -15.38 -3.04 16.36
N ASP A 22 -15.51 -1.87 17.00
CA ASP A 22 -14.33 -1.24 17.61
C ASP A 22 -13.77 -2.08 18.78
N SER A 23 -12.67 -1.61 19.38
CA SER A 23 -12.01 -2.27 20.51
C SER A 23 -12.93 -2.50 21.72
N ASN A 24 -14.00 -1.71 21.84
CA ASN A 24 -14.94 -1.74 22.95
C ASN A 24 -16.20 -2.56 22.64
N LEU A 25 -16.26 -3.30 21.53
CA LEU A 25 -17.49 -3.97 21.05
C LEU A 25 -18.63 -3.00 20.76
N SER A 26 -18.32 -1.80 20.26
CA SER A 26 -19.30 -0.79 19.87
C SER A 26 -19.41 -0.64 18.35
N CYS A 27 -20.61 -0.26 17.87
CA CYS A 27 -20.87 0.06 16.45
C CYS A 27 -22.16 0.90 16.29
N ARG A 28 -22.09 2.00 15.52
CA ARG A 28 -23.23 2.90 15.18
C ARG A 28 -24.08 3.32 16.40
N GLY A 29 -23.42 3.63 17.53
CA GLY A 29 -24.09 4.08 18.75
C GLY A 29 -24.66 2.96 19.62
N TYR A 30 -24.48 1.69 19.24
CA TYR A 30 -24.82 0.54 20.06
C TYR A 30 -23.57 -0.01 20.74
N GLN A 31 -23.67 -0.24 22.05
CA GLN A 31 -22.72 -1.02 22.82
C GLN A 31 -23.20 -2.47 22.86
N PHE A 32 -22.41 -3.37 22.28
CA PHE A 32 -22.75 -4.78 22.22
C PHE A 32 -22.08 -5.58 23.34
N GLU A 33 -22.58 -6.80 23.55
CA GLU A 33 -22.04 -7.74 24.52
C GLU A 33 -22.13 -9.16 23.96
N ILE A 34 -21.05 -9.92 24.11
CA ILE A 34 -20.96 -11.32 23.69
C ILE A 34 -22.02 -12.14 24.43
N GLY A 35 -22.73 -13.00 23.69
CA GLY A 35 -23.81 -13.85 24.17
C GLY A 35 -25.20 -13.19 24.19
N LYS A 36 -25.32 -11.89 23.86
CA LYS A 36 -26.61 -11.18 23.89
C LYS A 36 -27.22 -10.97 22.51
N THR A 37 -28.56 -10.88 22.49
CA THR A 37 -29.36 -10.53 21.31
C THR A 37 -29.82 -9.08 21.41
N PHE A 38 -29.75 -8.38 20.29
CA PHE A 38 -30.12 -6.98 20.15
C PHE A 38 -31.17 -6.84 19.06
N GLU A 39 -32.08 -5.89 19.23
CA GLU A 39 -33.17 -5.60 18.30
C GLU A 39 -33.11 -4.15 17.84
N HIS A 40 -33.48 -3.92 16.58
CA HIS A 40 -33.51 -2.62 15.95
C HIS A 40 -34.95 -2.25 15.63
N ASP A 41 -35.40 -1.12 16.18
CA ASP A 41 -36.68 -0.52 15.86
C ASP A 41 -36.50 0.42 14.67
N GLY A 42 -36.99 0.01 13.50
CA GLY A 42 -36.88 0.79 12.27
C GLY A 42 -36.85 -0.06 11.02
N SER A 43 -36.81 0.59 9.85
CA SER A 43 -36.71 -0.10 8.56
C SER A 43 -35.37 -0.79 8.41
N VAL A 44 -35.37 -2.09 8.07
CA VAL A 44 -34.16 -2.84 7.80
C VAL A 44 -33.77 -2.67 6.34
N ARG A 45 -32.63 -2.05 6.09
CA ARG A 45 -32.11 -1.86 4.74
C ARG A 45 -30.60 -1.80 4.73
N ALA A 46 -29.99 -2.60 3.87
CA ALA A 46 -28.54 -2.61 3.70
C ALA A 46 -28.03 -1.19 3.44
N CYS A 47 -27.00 -0.79 4.20
CA CYS A 47 -26.39 0.53 4.21
C CYS A 47 -27.19 1.66 4.88
N GLU A 48 -28.46 1.47 5.23
CA GLU A 48 -29.34 2.53 5.77
C GLU A 48 -29.82 2.24 7.21
N GLY A 49 -30.33 1.04 7.51
CA GLY A 49 -30.95 0.71 8.80
C GLY A 49 -30.82 -0.76 9.20
N GLY A 50 -30.86 -1.04 10.51
CA GLY A 50 -30.62 -2.38 11.06
C GLY A 50 -29.16 -2.72 11.40
N PHE A 51 -28.95 -3.93 11.91
CA PHE A 51 -27.64 -4.46 12.26
C PHE A 51 -26.95 -5.07 11.06
N HIS A 52 -25.72 -4.63 10.80
CA HIS A 52 -24.94 -5.05 9.64
C HIS A 52 -23.85 -6.04 10.04
N ALA A 53 -23.77 -7.15 9.32
CA ALA A 53 -22.68 -8.12 9.36
C ALA A 53 -22.38 -8.67 7.96
N CYS A 54 -21.21 -9.30 7.80
CA CYS A 54 -20.82 -9.93 6.54
C CYS A 54 -21.28 -11.39 6.53
N ASP A 55 -21.87 -11.84 5.44
CA ASP A 55 -22.28 -13.23 5.26
C ASP A 55 -21.12 -14.19 5.55
N ALA A 56 -21.33 -15.21 6.39
CA ALA A 56 -20.31 -16.21 6.69
C ALA A 56 -19.98 -17.14 5.50
N ASP A 57 -20.88 -17.22 4.51
CA ASP A 57 -20.66 -17.95 3.25
C ASP A 57 -19.84 -17.16 2.23
N ALA A 58 -19.63 -15.86 2.46
CA ALA A 58 -18.72 -15.01 1.69
C ALA A 58 -17.25 -15.26 2.10
N HIS A 59 -16.31 -14.61 1.41
CA HIS A 59 -14.90 -14.73 1.74
C HIS A 59 -14.63 -14.26 3.20
N PRO A 60 -14.02 -15.06 4.09
CA PRO A 60 -13.92 -14.74 5.52
C PRO A 60 -13.25 -13.40 5.86
N LEU A 61 -12.33 -12.93 5.00
CA LEU A 61 -11.65 -11.64 5.18
C LEU A 61 -12.44 -10.44 4.66
N SER A 62 -13.62 -10.65 4.08
CA SER A 62 -14.48 -9.58 3.57
C SER A 62 -14.86 -8.54 4.62
N VAL A 63 -14.83 -8.91 5.91
CA VAL A 63 -15.05 -7.99 7.04
C VAL A 63 -13.99 -6.89 7.13
N PHE A 64 -12.77 -7.12 6.63
CA PHE A 64 -11.67 -6.14 6.66
C PHE A 64 -11.89 -4.94 5.76
N ASN A 65 -12.79 -5.05 4.78
CA ASN A 65 -13.19 -3.92 3.94
C ASN A 65 -13.96 -2.85 4.73
N TYR A 66 -14.44 -3.19 5.93
CA TYR A 66 -15.28 -2.31 6.75
C TYR A 66 -14.69 -2.05 8.14
N TYR A 67 -13.89 -2.99 8.66
CA TYR A 67 -13.29 -2.91 9.98
C TYR A 67 -11.80 -3.25 9.87
N PRO A 68 -10.87 -2.32 10.13
CA PRO A 68 -9.45 -2.59 10.00
C PRO A 68 -8.96 -3.56 11.10
N PRO A 69 -8.16 -4.59 10.76
CA PRO A 69 -7.74 -5.63 11.71
C PRO A 69 -6.84 -5.12 12.85
N ALA A 70 -6.21 -3.96 12.69
CA ALA A 70 -5.34 -3.39 13.71
C ALA A 70 -6.09 -2.84 14.94
N THR A 71 -7.35 -2.44 14.78
CA THR A 71 -8.10 -1.71 15.83
C THR A 71 -9.50 -2.27 16.07
N SER A 72 -9.85 -3.37 15.40
CA SER A 72 -11.21 -3.93 15.43
C SER A 72 -11.22 -5.31 16.06
N ARG A 73 -12.35 -5.63 16.71
CA ARG A 73 -12.67 -6.97 17.19
C ARG A 73 -13.70 -7.62 16.27
N TYR A 74 -13.69 -8.95 16.18
CA TYR A 74 -14.57 -9.69 15.28
C TYR A 74 -15.33 -10.74 16.04
N CYS A 75 -16.63 -10.87 15.79
CA CYS A 75 -17.43 -11.95 16.36
C CYS A 75 -18.19 -12.69 15.26
N GLU A 76 -18.40 -13.99 15.48
CA GLU A 76 -19.49 -14.71 14.85
C GLU A 76 -20.80 -14.18 15.41
N VAL A 77 -21.77 -13.96 14.53
CA VAL A 77 -23.08 -13.45 14.90
C VAL A 77 -24.17 -14.24 14.19
N ILE A 78 -25.36 -14.27 14.80
CA ILE A 78 -26.56 -14.80 14.17
C ILE A 78 -27.49 -13.63 13.89
N GLN A 79 -27.79 -13.40 12.62
CA GLN A 79 -28.76 -12.40 12.17
C GLN A 79 -30.13 -13.04 11.99
N SER A 80 -31.18 -12.35 12.42
CA SER A 80 -32.56 -12.83 12.29
C SER A 80 -33.57 -11.67 12.25
N GLY A 81 -34.86 -11.99 12.14
CA GLY A 81 -35.92 -11.00 11.97
C GLY A 81 -36.07 -10.55 10.51
N GLU A 82 -36.54 -9.33 10.30
CA GLU A 82 -36.53 -8.72 8.96
C GLU A 82 -35.09 -8.60 8.48
N MET A 83 -34.82 -8.98 7.22
CA MET A 83 -33.49 -8.97 6.65
C MET A 83 -33.50 -8.38 5.24
N HIS A 84 -32.44 -7.65 4.92
CA HIS A 84 -32.20 -7.10 3.59
C HIS A 84 -30.76 -7.35 3.16
N SER A 85 -30.60 -7.98 2.00
CA SER A 85 -29.32 -8.18 1.30
C SER A 85 -29.32 -7.35 0.02
N ASP A 86 -28.21 -6.73 -0.33
CA ASP A 86 -28.05 -5.89 -1.53
C ASP A 86 -27.27 -6.59 -2.67
N ASP A 87 -27.32 -7.93 -2.71
CA ASP A 87 -26.53 -8.81 -3.60
C ASP A 87 -25.00 -8.74 -3.36
N GLN A 88 -24.54 -8.00 -2.35
CA GLN A 88 -23.15 -8.00 -1.89
C GLN A 88 -22.94 -8.90 -0.66
N ILE A 89 -21.74 -8.86 -0.09
CA ILE A 89 -21.32 -9.60 1.10
C ILE A 89 -21.99 -9.15 2.41
N LYS A 90 -22.78 -8.07 2.42
CA LYS A 90 -23.35 -7.46 3.63
C LYS A 90 -24.83 -7.80 3.77
N ILE A 91 -25.23 -8.12 5.00
CA ILE A 91 -26.62 -8.40 5.35
C ILE A 91 -27.02 -7.43 6.46
N ALA A 92 -28.16 -6.75 6.29
CA ALA A 92 -28.82 -5.99 7.35
C ALA A 92 -29.92 -6.84 7.98
N SER A 93 -30.06 -6.76 9.32
CA SER A 93 -31.08 -7.50 10.05
C SER A 93 -31.74 -6.66 11.17
N ALA A 94 -32.99 -6.98 11.49
CA ALA A 94 -33.71 -6.41 12.63
C ALA A 94 -33.15 -6.92 13.96
N LYS A 95 -32.67 -8.17 14.01
CA LYS A 95 -32.07 -8.77 15.21
C LYS A 95 -30.67 -9.29 14.94
N ILE A 96 -29.80 -9.19 15.94
CA ILE A 96 -28.45 -9.74 15.91
C ILE A 96 -28.10 -10.33 17.27
N THR A 97 -27.67 -11.59 17.28
CA THR A 97 -27.09 -12.23 18.46
C THR A 97 -25.57 -12.22 18.31
N ILE A 98 -24.87 -11.62 19.26
CA ILE A 98 -23.41 -11.63 19.29
C ILE A 98 -22.96 -12.97 19.86
N GLY A 99 -22.33 -13.79 19.04
CA GLY A 99 -21.76 -15.06 19.44
C GLY A 99 -20.36 -14.90 20.01
N VAL A 100 -19.46 -15.79 19.61
CA VAL A 100 -18.09 -15.84 20.10
C VAL A 100 -17.17 -14.89 19.34
N GLU A 101 -16.11 -14.44 20.01
CA GLU A 101 -15.04 -13.68 19.36
C GLU A 101 -14.18 -14.59 18.47
N VAL A 102 -13.82 -14.06 17.29
CA VAL A 102 -13.03 -14.74 16.27
C VAL A 102 -11.68 -14.05 16.19
N SER A 103 -10.62 -14.81 16.40
CA SER A 103 -9.26 -14.28 16.30
C SER A 103 -8.87 -14.01 14.84
N LEU A 104 -7.89 -13.13 14.63
CA LEU A 104 -7.31 -12.89 13.31
C LEU A 104 -6.73 -14.19 12.71
N HIS A 105 -6.11 -15.03 13.54
CA HIS A 105 -5.62 -16.35 13.13
C HIS A 105 -6.75 -17.21 12.58
N ASP A 106 -7.88 -17.31 13.30
CA ASP A 106 -9.02 -18.12 12.87
C ASP A 106 -9.66 -17.57 11.57
N LEU A 107 -9.80 -16.24 11.44
CA LEU A 107 -10.26 -15.62 10.18
C LEU A 107 -9.34 -15.95 9.00
N ILE A 108 -8.02 -15.89 9.19
CA ILE A 108 -7.03 -16.23 8.17
C ILE A 108 -7.09 -17.73 7.85
N SER A 109 -7.18 -18.61 8.85
CA SER A 109 -7.30 -20.06 8.64
C SER A 109 -8.57 -20.42 7.85
N ARG A 110 -9.70 -19.79 8.17
CA ARG A 110 -10.95 -19.94 7.42
C ARG A 110 -10.81 -19.42 5.99
N ALA A 111 -10.11 -18.32 5.77
CA ALA A 111 -9.88 -17.79 4.43
C ALA A 111 -9.02 -18.73 3.57
N VAL A 112 -7.96 -19.29 4.16
CA VAL A 112 -7.15 -20.33 3.53
C VAL A 112 -8.04 -21.52 3.16
N LYS A 113 -8.80 -22.06 4.12
CA LYS A 113 -9.73 -23.16 3.87
C LYS A 113 -10.78 -22.82 2.80
N TYR A 114 -11.37 -21.63 2.85
CA TYR A 114 -12.36 -21.15 1.87
C TYR A 114 -11.81 -21.22 0.45
N VAL A 115 -10.55 -20.82 0.25
CA VAL A 115 -9.84 -20.92 -1.03
C VAL A 115 -9.60 -22.37 -1.40
N PHE A 116 -8.98 -23.17 -0.53
CA PHE A 116 -8.63 -24.56 -0.82
C PHE A 116 -9.84 -25.46 -1.09
N ASP A 117 -10.95 -25.30 -0.37
CA ASP A 117 -12.19 -26.05 -0.59
C ASP A 117 -12.84 -25.73 -1.94
N ARG A 118 -12.58 -24.53 -2.49
CA ARG A 118 -13.10 -24.07 -3.79
C ARG A 118 -12.10 -24.29 -4.93
N CYS A 119 -10.91 -24.82 -4.64
CA CYS A 119 -9.93 -25.21 -5.64
C CYS A 119 -10.26 -26.60 -6.21
N THR A 120 -10.25 -26.73 -7.53
CA THR A 120 -10.24 -28.06 -8.18
C THR A 120 -8.81 -28.60 -8.18
N GLN A 121 -8.56 -29.69 -7.46
CA GLN A 121 -7.27 -30.39 -7.52
C GLN A 121 -7.10 -31.02 -8.92
N LYS A 122 -5.99 -30.73 -9.59
CA LYS A 122 -5.60 -31.38 -10.84
C LYS A 122 -4.17 -31.86 -10.72
N GLU A 123 -3.91 -33.10 -11.12
CA GLU A 123 -2.54 -33.61 -11.22
C GLU A 123 -1.75 -32.76 -12.22
N GLY A 124 -0.62 -32.23 -11.77
CA GLY A 124 0.32 -31.46 -12.58
C GLY A 124 1.66 -32.19 -12.68
N ALA A 125 2.53 -31.72 -13.57
CA ALA A 125 3.90 -32.23 -13.64
C ALA A 125 4.62 -31.96 -12.31
N SER A 126 5.25 -32.98 -11.74
CA SER A 126 6.07 -32.85 -10.53
C SER A 126 7.42 -33.53 -10.71
N ALA A 127 8.47 -32.93 -10.14
CA ALA A 127 9.81 -33.51 -10.14
C ALA A 127 10.51 -33.28 -8.80
N THR A 128 11.16 -34.33 -8.29
CA THR A 128 11.94 -34.30 -7.04
C THR A 128 13.39 -34.72 -7.29
N GLY A 129 14.31 -34.30 -6.42
CA GLY A 129 15.73 -34.67 -6.47
C GLY A 129 16.63 -33.47 -6.81
N PRO A 130 17.96 -33.58 -6.71
CA PRO A 130 18.87 -32.41 -6.79
C PRO A 130 18.69 -31.52 -8.02
N GLN A 131 18.25 -32.09 -9.15
CA GLN A 131 18.01 -31.39 -10.41
C GLN A 131 16.56 -31.59 -10.90
N GLY A 132 15.59 -31.70 -9.98
CA GLY A 132 14.19 -31.87 -10.35
C GLY A 132 13.74 -30.78 -11.34
N ALA A 133 13.23 -31.20 -12.50
CA ALA A 133 12.72 -30.30 -13.54
C ALA A 133 11.32 -30.74 -13.95
N ALA A 134 10.34 -29.85 -13.86
CA ALA A 134 8.96 -30.12 -14.23
C ALA A 134 8.48 -29.07 -15.25
N SER A 135 7.77 -29.52 -16.28
CA SER A 135 7.13 -28.65 -17.25
C SER A 135 5.69 -29.09 -17.52
N ALA A 136 4.79 -28.12 -17.68
CA ALA A 136 3.40 -28.38 -18.02
C ALA A 136 2.89 -27.38 -19.06
N THR A 137 2.11 -27.85 -20.02
CA THR A 137 1.46 -27.02 -21.04
C THR A 137 -0.06 -27.21 -21.00
N GLY A 138 -0.79 -26.28 -21.62
CA GLY A 138 -2.26 -26.31 -21.72
C GLY A 138 -2.95 -25.36 -20.76
N ASP A 139 -4.28 -25.23 -20.90
CA ASP A 139 -5.09 -24.18 -20.24
C ASP A 139 -4.88 -24.06 -18.73
N LEU A 140 -4.59 -25.18 -18.07
CA LEU A 140 -4.38 -25.30 -16.63
C LEU A 140 -3.04 -26.00 -16.32
N GLY A 141 -2.03 -25.83 -17.18
CA GLY A 141 -0.72 -26.44 -16.98
C GLY A 141 -0.15 -26.06 -15.61
N ALA A 142 0.11 -27.07 -14.76
CA ALA A 142 0.68 -26.88 -13.43
C ALA A 142 1.99 -27.68 -13.32
N ALA A 143 3.09 -27.03 -12.93
CA ALA A 143 4.39 -27.64 -12.76
C ALA A 143 4.97 -27.36 -11.37
N SER A 144 5.51 -28.39 -10.71
CA SER A 144 6.19 -28.27 -9.41
C SER A 144 7.55 -28.97 -9.42
N ALA A 145 8.58 -28.33 -8.89
CA ALA A 145 9.91 -28.93 -8.80
C ALA A 145 10.55 -28.70 -7.43
N THR A 146 11.06 -29.76 -6.81
CA THR A 146 11.77 -29.70 -5.53
C THR A 146 13.15 -30.31 -5.65
N GLY A 147 14.19 -29.59 -5.22
CA GLY A 147 15.57 -30.02 -5.38
C GLY A 147 16.57 -28.90 -5.16
N THR A 148 17.87 -29.17 -5.00
CA THR A 148 18.87 -28.08 -4.87
C THR A 148 18.82 -27.11 -6.05
N ARG A 149 18.47 -27.60 -7.25
CA ARG A 149 18.19 -26.83 -8.47
C ARG A 149 16.80 -27.14 -9.04
N GLY A 150 15.77 -27.14 -8.19
CA GLY A 150 14.39 -27.32 -8.64
C GLY A 150 14.02 -26.29 -9.71
N ALA A 151 13.54 -26.73 -10.88
CA ALA A 151 13.12 -25.86 -11.98
C ALA A 151 11.71 -26.22 -12.47
N ALA A 152 10.78 -25.28 -12.44
CA ALA A 152 9.40 -25.50 -12.86
C ALA A 152 8.98 -24.51 -13.96
N SER A 153 8.33 -24.99 -15.02
CA SER A 153 7.76 -24.14 -16.06
C SER A 153 6.33 -24.52 -16.42
N ALA A 154 5.47 -23.51 -16.58
CA ALA A 154 4.07 -23.72 -16.97
C ALA A 154 3.65 -22.76 -18.08
N THR A 155 3.06 -23.28 -19.16
CA THR A 155 2.58 -22.47 -20.29
C THR A 155 1.12 -22.74 -20.61
N GLY A 156 0.30 -21.69 -20.61
CA GLY A 156 -1.12 -21.73 -21.00
C GLY A 156 -1.93 -20.68 -20.26
N PRO A 157 -3.18 -20.40 -20.66
CA PRO A 157 -4.02 -19.34 -20.09
C PRO A 157 -4.00 -19.20 -18.57
N ARG A 158 -3.91 -20.29 -17.81
CA ARG A 158 -3.78 -20.31 -16.34
C ARG A 158 -2.59 -21.17 -15.89
N GLY A 159 -1.45 -21.03 -16.56
CA GLY A 159 -0.22 -21.74 -16.20
C GLY A 159 0.27 -21.38 -14.80
N ALA A 160 0.61 -22.38 -13.98
CA ALA A 160 1.14 -22.20 -12.63
C ALA A 160 2.44 -23.00 -12.43
N ALA A 161 3.52 -22.34 -11.99
CA ALA A 161 4.81 -22.96 -11.75
C ALA A 161 5.29 -22.71 -10.31
N SER A 162 5.78 -23.74 -9.63
CA SER A 162 6.36 -23.65 -8.29
C SER A 162 7.69 -24.39 -8.21
N ALA A 163 8.73 -23.73 -7.70
CA ALA A 163 10.05 -24.35 -7.51
C ALA A 163 10.60 -24.11 -6.10
N THR A 164 11.05 -25.18 -5.44
CA THR A 164 11.68 -25.11 -4.11
C THR A 164 13.08 -25.71 -4.15
N GLY A 165 14.07 -24.99 -3.62
CA GLY A 165 15.47 -25.41 -3.72
C GLY A 165 16.48 -24.31 -3.41
N TYR A 166 17.76 -24.66 -3.19
CA TYR A 166 18.82 -23.64 -3.06
C TYR A 166 18.81 -22.66 -4.26
N GLN A 167 18.61 -23.17 -5.47
CA GLN A 167 18.40 -22.41 -6.72
C GLN A 167 17.02 -22.73 -7.32
N GLY A 168 15.94 -22.61 -6.53
CA GLY A 168 14.58 -22.77 -7.05
C GLY A 168 14.27 -21.75 -8.15
N ALA A 169 13.87 -22.21 -9.34
CA ALA A 169 13.53 -21.36 -10.47
C ALA A 169 12.13 -21.70 -11.02
N ALA A 170 11.22 -20.73 -11.05
CA ALA A 170 9.86 -20.93 -11.55
C ALA A 170 9.51 -19.92 -12.65
N SER A 171 8.90 -20.39 -13.74
CA SER A 171 8.42 -19.53 -14.83
C SER A 171 7.01 -19.89 -15.28
N ALA A 172 6.12 -18.90 -15.39
CA ALA A 172 4.76 -19.12 -15.87
C ALA A 172 4.38 -18.14 -16.99
N THR A 173 3.82 -18.65 -18.08
CA THR A 173 3.39 -17.85 -19.24
C THR A 173 1.91 -18.10 -19.52
N GLY A 174 1.09 -17.04 -19.51
CA GLY A 174 -0.35 -17.15 -19.71
C GLY A 174 -1.15 -15.94 -19.25
N TYR A 175 -2.44 -15.88 -19.61
CA TYR A 175 -3.34 -14.80 -19.18
C TYR A 175 -3.31 -14.56 -17.66
N LEU A 176 -3.29 -15.64 -16.87
CA LEU A 176 -3.14 -15.71 -15.41
C LEU A 176 -1.88 -16.50 -15.02
N GLY A 177 -0.76 -16.29 -15.72
CA GLY A 177 0.50 -16.95 -15.39
C GLY A 177 0.94 -16.66 -13.95
N ALA A 178 1.15 -17.70 -13.13
CA ALA A 178 1.57 -17.56 -11.74
C ALA A 178 2.86 -18.35 -11.47
N ALA A 179 3.91 -17.68 -10.99
CA ALA A 179 5.18 -18.30 -10.66
C ALA A 179 5.60 -18.05 -9.21
N SER A 180 6.03 -19.10 -8.52
CA SER A 180 6.54 -19.02 -7.14
C SER A 180 7.87 -19.76 -7.01
N ALA A 181 8.88 -19.12 -6.42
CA ALA A 181 10.17 -19.75 -6.15
C ALA A 181 10.64 -19.53 -4.71
N THR A 182 11.01 -20.60 -4.03
CA THR A 182 11.52 -20.57 -2.64
C THR A 182 12.91 -21.18 -2.58
N GLY A 183 13.87 -20.43 -2.02
CA GLY A 183 15.27 -20.82 -2.04
C GLY A 183 16.23 -19.72 -1.67
N THR A 184 17.44 -20.04 -1.20
CA THR A 184 18.51 -19.05 -1.00
C THR A 184 18.72 -18.16 -2.23
N ARG A 185 18.52 -18.70 -3.44
CA ARG A 185 18.51 -17.96 -4.72
C ARG A 185 17.22 -18.23 -5.50
N GLY A 186 16.06 -18.06 -4.85
CA GLY A 186 14.76 -18.22 -5.48
C GLY A 186 14.53 -17.21 -6.60
N ALA A 187 14.16 -17.67 -7.80
CA ALA A 187 13.87 -16.81 -8.95
C ALA A 187 12.51 -17.16 -9.57
N ALA A 188 11.62 -16.17 -9.67
CA ALA A 188 10.29 -16.33 -10.24
C ALA A 188 10.03 -15.35 -11.39
N SER A 189 9.45 -15.83 -12.50
CA SER A 189 9.03 -14.98 -13.61
C SER A 189 7.62 -15.32 -14.09
N ALA A 190 6.79 -14.30 -14.31
CA ALA A 190 5.45 -14.46 -14.83
C ALA A 190 5.19 -13.52 -16.02
N THR A 191 4.70 -14.07 -17.13
CA THR A 191 4.41 -13.31 -18.35
C THR A 191 2.96 -13.50 -18.77
N GLY A 192 2.24 -12.39 -18.95
CA GLY A 192 0.90 -12.32 -19.54
C GLY A 192 0.01 -11.30 -18.82
N PRO A 193 -1.17 -10.98 -19.37
CA PRO A 193 -2.04 -9.88 -18.92
C PRO A 193 -2.22 -9.70 -17.42
N ARG A 194 -2.29 -10.79 -16.63
CA ARG A 194 -2.37 -10.79 -15.17
C ARG A 194 -1.29 -11.68 -14.55
N GLY A 195 -0.06 -11.58 -15.06
CA GLY A 195 1.08 -12.35 -14.56
C GLY A 195 1.43 -11.98 -13.11
N ALA A 196 1.65 -12.99 -12.27
CA ALA A 196 2.05 -12.81 -10.87
C ALA A 196 3.29 -13.66 -10.53
N ALA A 197 4.33 -13.02 -9.98
CA ALA A 197 5.57 -13.68 -9.59
C ALA A 197 5.91 -13.42 -8.12
N SER A 198 6.30 -14.47 -7.39
CA SER A 198 6.77 -14.37 -6.00
C SER A 198 8.07 -15.14 -5.81
N ALA A 199 9.07 -14.52 -5.17
CA ALA A 199 10.33 -15.17 -4.85
C ALA A 199 10.72 -14.94 -3.38
N THR A 200 11.11 -16.00 -2.67
CA THR A 200 11.50 -15.94 -1.25
C THR A 200 12.86 -16.60 -1.01
N GLY A 201 13.74 -15.89 -0.31
CA GLY A 201 15.00 -16.35 0.27
C GLY A 201 16.11 -15.31 0.10
N TYR A 202 17.34 -15.61 0.57
CA TYR A 202 18.43 -14.63 0.70
C TYR A 202 18.61 -13.71 -0.53
N GLN A 203 18.55 -14.28 -1.75
CA GLN A 203 18.52 -13.57 -3.04
C GLN A 203 17.22 -13.88 -3.80
N GLY A 204 16.06 -13.55 -3.20
CA GLY A 204 14.78 -13.65 -3.87
C GLY A 204 14.67 -12.66 -5.05
N ALA A 205 14.40 -13.14 -6.26
CA ALA A 205 14.21 -12.31 -7.44
C ALA A 205 12.87 -12.62 -8.14
N ALA A 206 11.99 -11.63 -8.25
CA ALA A 206 10.68 -11.78 -8.90
C ALA A 206 10.50 -10.79 -10.05
N SER A 207 9.94 -11.27 -11.17
CA SER A 207 9.60 -10.43 -12.32
C SER A 207 8.23 -10.75 -12.89
N ALA A 208 7.43 -9.72 -13.18
CA ALA A 208 6.12 -9.88 -13.79
C ALA A 208 5.90 -8.91 -14.94
N THR A 209 5.47 -9.42 -16.09
CA THR A 209 5.20 -8.61 -17.30
C THR A 209 3.77 -8.82 -17.77
N GLY A 210 3.00 -7.74 -17.90
CA GLY A 210 1.65 -7.73 -18.47
C GLY A 210 0.78 -6.59 -17.94
N TYR A 211 -0.43 -6.43 -18.48
CA TYR A 211 -1.35 -5.33 -18.16
C TYR A 211 -1.47 -5.06 -16.64
N GLN A 212 -1.60 -6.12 -15.84
CA GLN A 212 -1.61 -6.17 -14.38
C GLN A 212 -0.48 -7.08 -13.86
N GLY A 213 0.76 -6.83 -14.27
CA GLY A 213 1.93 -7.55 -13.74
C GLY A 213 2.14 -7.25 -12.25
N ALA A 214 2.26 -8.30 -11.43
CA ALA A 214 2.54 -8.17 -9.99
C ALA A 214 3.77 -9.00 -9.59
N ALA A 215 4.78 -8.37 -8.98
CA ALA A 215 5.99 -9.03 -8.53
C ALA A 215 6.27 -8.76 -7.05
N SER A 216 6.61 -9.80 -6.28
CA SER A 216 7.00 -9.70 -4.88
C SER A 216 8.26 -10.49 -4.58
N ALA A 217 9.23 -9.87 -3.91
CA ALA A 217 10.47 -10.55 -3.50
C ALA A 217 10.77 -10.31 -2.02
N THR A 218 11.13 -11.37 -1.30
CA THR A 218 11.44 -11.33 0.14
C THR A 218 12.79 -12.00 0.43
N GLY A 219 13.65 -11.31 1.16
CA GLY A 219 14.96 -11.77 1.66
C GLY A 219 16.01 -10.66 1.60
N ASP A 220 17.18 -10.87 2.21
CA ASP A 220 18.20 -9.82 2.41
C ASP A 220 18.56 -9.03 1.14
N LEU A 221 18.56 -9.69 -0.01
CA LEU A 221 18.79 -9.10 -1.34
C LEU A 221 17.53 -9.23 -2.24
N GLY A 222 16.35 -9.01 -1.68
CA GLY A 222 15.08 -9.13 -2.39
C GLY A 222 14.95 -8.13 -3.54
N ALA A 223 14.69 -8.60 -4.76
CA ALA A 223 14.54 -7.77 -5.95
C ALA A 223 13.23 -8.08 -6.70
N ALA A 224 12.37 -7.07 -6.90
CA ALA A 224 11.10 -7.21 -7.60
C ALA A 224 10.99 -6.22 -8.77
N SER A 225 10.51 -6.69 -9.92
CA SER A 225 10.24 -5.84 -11.09
C SER A 225 8.88 -6.16 -11.72
N ALA A 226 8.08 -5.14 -11.97
CA ALA A 226 6.78 -5.27 -12.63
C ALA A 226 6.62 -4.31 -13.80
N THR A 227 6.27 -4.83 -14.97
CA THR A 227 6.08 -4.04 -16.20
C THR A 227 4.67 -4.22 -16.76
N GLY A 228 3.99 -3.10 -17.01
CA GLY A 228 2.70 -3.00 -17.70
C GLY A 228 1.79 -1.95 -17.07
N THR A 229 0.63 -1.68 -17.67
CA THR A 229 -0.20 -0.50 -17.34
C THR A 229 -0.50 -0.32 -15.84
N ARG A 230 -0.63 -1.41 -15.09
CA ARG A 230 -0.83 -1.46 -13.63
C ARG A 230 0.23 -2.35 -12.97
N GLY A 231 1.49 -2.18 -13.37
CA GLY A 231 2.62 -2.90 -12.77
C GLY A 231 2.75 -2.60 -11.28
N ALA A 232 2.82 -3.63 -10.45
CA ALA A 232 3.01 -3.51 -9.01
C ALA A 232 4.21 -4.35 -8.55
N ALA A 233 5.21 -3.71 -7.93
CA ALA A 233 6.41 -4.38 -7.42
C ALA A 233 6.60 -4.11 -5.93
N SER A 234 6.90 -5.16 -5.16
CA SER A 234 7.21 -5.07 -3.73
C SER A 234 8.47 -5.86 -3.39
N ALA A 235 9.41 -5.25 -2.68
CA ALA A 235 10.63 -5.90 -2.21
C ALA A 235 10.84 -5.68 -0.71
N THR A 236 11.18 -6.74 0.02
CA THR A 236 11.43 -6.69 1.47
C THR A 236 12.72 -7.40 1.84
N GLY A 237 13.59 -6.73 2.60
CA GLY A 237 14.86 -7.24 3.14
C GLY A 237 15.93 -6.14 3.13
N ASP A 238 17.09 -6.39 3.72
CA ASP A 238 18.12 -5.36 3.97
C ASP A 238 18.42 -4.47 2.74
N LEU A 239 18.60 -5.06 1.56
CA LEU A 239 18.76 -4.36 0.29
C LEU A 239 17.56 -4.62 -0.64
N GLY A 240 16.35 -4.47 -0.12
CA GLY A 240 15.12 -4.58 -0.90
C GLY A 240 15.09 -3.58 -2.07
N ALA A 241 14.92 -4.07 -3.30
CA ALA A 241 14.86 -3.25 -4.51
C ALA A 241 13.58 -3.53 -5.31
N ALA A 242 12.73 -2.53 -5.52
CA ALA A 242 11.48 -2.64 -6.28
C ALA A 242 11.45 -1.66 -7.46
N SER A 243 11.05 -2.14 -8.64
CA SER A 243 10.81 -1.29 -9.81
C SER A 243 9.48 -1.59 -10.49
N ALA A 244 8.74 -0.54 -10.83
CA ALA A 244 7.46 -0.65 -11.53
C ALA A 244 7.40 0.30 -12.73
N THR A 245 7.00 -0.21 -13.89
CA THR A 245 6.87 0.59 -15.12
C THR A 245 5.48 0.44 -15.72
N GLY A 246 4.79 1.57 -15.95
CA GLY A 246 3.49 1.68 -16.61
C GLY A 246 2.63 2.82 -16.07
N ASP A 247 1.47 3.06 -16.70
CA ASP A 247 0.58 4.19 -16.38
C ASP A 247 0.30 4.39 -14.89
N LEU A 248 0.08 3.28 -14.18
CA LEU A 248 -0.18 3.20 -12.74
C LEU A 248 0.89 2.34 -12.06
N GLY A 249 2.16 2.47 -12.47
CA GLY A 249 3.27 1.75 -11.88
C GLY A 249 3.41 2.06 -10.39
N ALA A 250 3.39 1.03 -9.54
CA ALA A 250 3.53 1.16 -8.09
C ALA A 250 4.70 0.31 -7.57
N ALA A 251 5.69 0.95 -6.94
CA ALA A 251 6.86 0.28 -6.38
C ALA A 251 6.97 0.54 -4.87
N SER A 252 7.20 -0.51 -4.08
CA SER A 252 7.43 -0.42 -2.64
C SER A 252 8.66 -1.23 -2.23
N ALA A 253 9.56 -0.62 -1.46
CA ALA A 253 10.74 -1.29 -0.92
C ALA A 253 10.88 -1.05 0.58
N THR A 254 11.10 -2.11 1.35
CA THR A 254 11.32 -2.04 2.81
C THR A 254 12.60 -2.77 3.19
N GLY A 255 13.47 -2.09 3.94
CA GLY A 255 14.79 -2.61 4.32
C GLY A 255 15.76 -1.51 4.73
N THR A 256 16.85 -1.86 5.41
CA THR A 256 17.90 -0.88 5.83
C THR A 256 18.33 0.02 4.66
N ARG A 257 18.41 -0.52 3.44
CA ARG A 257 18.65 0.18 2.18
C ARG A 257 17.57 -0.13 1.14
N GLY A 258 16.30 0.06 1.52
CA GLY A 258 15.17 -0.07 0.59
C GLY A 258 15.24 0.91 -0.57
N ALA A 259 15.13 0.44 -1.81
CA ALA A 259 15.13 1.27 -3.02
C ALA A 259 13.89 1.01 -3.89
N ALA A 260 13.08 2.03 -4.14
CA ALA A 260 11.87 1.94 -4.96
C ALA A 260 11.92 2.91 -6.14
N SER A 261 11.56 2.43 -7.34
CA SER A 261 11.46 3.25 -8.55
C SER A 261 10.16 2.99 -9.31
N ALA A 262 9.43 4.05 -9.65
CA ALA A 262 8.21 3.95 -10.45
C ALA A 262 8.26 4.88 -11.66
N THR A 263 7.98 4.34 -12.85
CA THR A 263 7.96 5.11 -14.11
C THR A 263 6.60 5.02 -14.78
N GLY A 264 5.99 6.17 -15.08
CA GLY A 264 4.77 6.30 -15.86
C GLY A 264 3.89 7.48 -15.43
N PRO A 265 2.85 7.83 -16.20
CA PRO A 265 1.92 8.94 -15.95
C PRO A 265 1.53 9.19 -14.49
N ARG A 266 1.26 8.13 -13.72
CA ARG A 266 0.91 8.16 -12.30
C ARG A 266 1.80 7.17 -11.52
N GLY A 267 3.08 7.14 -11.82
CA GLY A 267 4.05 6.31 -11.10
C GLY A 267 4.14 6.69 -9.62
N ALA A 268 4.06 5.70 -8.73
CA ALA A 268 4.15 5.88 -7.28
C ALA A 268 5.26 5.00 -6.69
N ALA A 269 6.22 5.61 -6.00
CA ALA A 269 7.32 4.90 -5.34
C ALA A 269 7.33 5.19 -3.84
N SER A 270 7.50 4.15 -3.03
CA SER A 270 7.68 4.27 -1.57
C SER A 270 8.85 3.42 -1.09
N ALA A 271 9.72 4.03 -0.28
CA ALA A 271 10.85 3.33 0.33
C ALA A 271 10.90 3.58 1.85
N THR A 272 11.08 2.51 2.62
CA THR A 272 11.19 2.58 4.09
C THR A 272 12.47 1.91 4.58
N GLY A 273 13.23 2.63 5.40
CA GLY A 273 14.41 2.17 6.15
C GLY A 273 15.51 3.22 6.22
N ASP A 274 16.62 2.90 6.90
CA ASP A 274 17.68 3.85 7.25
C ASP A 274 18.18 4.70 6.07
N LEU A 275 18.36 4.06 4.91
CA LEU A 275 18.77 4.64 3.64
C LEU A 275 17.68 4.46 2.57
N GLY A 276 16.41 4.55 2.96
CA GLY A 276 15.27 4.42 2.05
C GLY A 276 15.34 5.43 0.89
N ALA A 277 15.33 4.95 -0.35
CA ALA A 277 15.40 5.78 -1.55
C ALA A 277 14.21 5.54 -2.48
N ALA A 278 13.39 6.56 -2.73
CA ALA A 278 12.24 6.48 -3.62
C ALA A 278 12.39 7.44 -4.81
N SER A 279 12.11 6.97 -6.02
CA SER A 279 12.12 7.78 -7.24
C SER A 279 10.85 7.54 -8.07
N ALA A 280 10.19 8.62 -8.51
CA ALA A 280 9.04 8.54 -9.39
C ALA A 280 9.21 9.46 -10.61
N THR A 281 8.99 8.92 -11.81
CA THR A 281 9.10 9.68 -13.07
C THR A 281 7.80 9.60 -13.87
N GLY A 282 7.23 10.75 -14.20
CA GLY A 282 6.05 10.90 -15.05
C GLY A 282 5.19 12.11 -14.66
N PRO A 283 4.25 12.55 -15.52
CA PRO A 283 3.41 13.73 -15.32
C PRO A 283 2.84 13.94 -13.91
N ARG A 284 2.48 12.86 -13.20
CA ARG A 284 2.01 12.88 -11.80
C ARG A 284 2.77 11.87 -10.95
N GLY A 285 4.10 11.83 -11.12
CA GLY A 285 4.98 10.98 -10.32
C GLY A 285 4.94 11.36 -8.84
N ALA A 286 4.80 10.36 -7.96
CA ALA A 286 4.82 10.56 -6.51
C ALA A 286 5.87 9.65 -5.84
N ALA A 287 6.77 10.25 -5.06
CA ALA A 287 7.81 9.54 -4.33
C ALA A 287 7.74 9.84 -2.83
N SER A 288 7.85 8.81 -2.00
CA SER A 288 7.89 8.93 -0.54
C SER A 288 9.01 8.09 0.06
N ALA A 289 9.82 8.67 0.93
CA ALA A 289 10.88 7.96 1.64
C ALA A 289 10.80 8.20 3.15
N THR A 290 10.90 7.13 3.95
CA THR A 290 10.87 7.20 5.41
C THR A 290 12.09 6.50 6.00
N GLY A 291 12.81 7.21 6.88
CA GLY A 291 13.94 6.69 7.65
C GLY A 291 15.01 7.75 7.90
N PRO A 292 15.97 7.51 8.82
CA PRO A 292 17.01 8.47 9.21
C PRO A 292 17.65 9.26 8.07
N ARG A 293 17.91 8.65 6.91
CA ARG A 293 18.45 9.29 5.70
C ARG A 293 17.57 8.98 4.47
N GLY A 294 16.25 9.04 4.65
CA GLY A 294 15.30 8.84 3.56
C GLY A 294 15.47 9.89 2.45
N ALA A 295 15.48 9.44 1.19
CA ALA A 295 15.59 10.31 0.01
C ALA A 295 14.45 10.04 -0.97
N ALA A 296 13.70 11.08 -1.33
CA ALA A 296 12.62 11.01 -2.30
C ALA A 296 12.86 11.99 -3.47
N SER A 297 12.66 11.51 -4.70
CA SER A 297 12.73 12.33 -5.90
C SER A 297 11.53 12.09 -6.81
N ALA A 298 10.87 13.16 -7.27
CA ALA A 298 9.78 13.07 -8.22
C ALA A 298 10.01 14.02 -9.40
N THR A 299 9.92 13.50 -10.63
CA THR A 299 10.11 14.28 -11.87
C THR A 299 8.88 14.18 -12.76
N GLY A 300 8.33 15.33 -13.15
CA GLY A 300 7.21 15.48 -14.07
C GLY A 300 6.33 16.68 -13.72
N TYR A 301 5.39 17.02 -14.60
CA TYR A 301 4.56 18.23 -14.50
C TYR A 301 4.00 18.51 -13.09
N GLN A 302 3.49 17.49 -12.40
CA GLN A 302 3.01 17.49 -11.01
C GLN A 302 3.81 16.49 -10.16
N GLY A 303 5.14 16.54 -10.23
CA GLY A 303 6.00 15.70 -9.39
C GLY A 303 5.82 16.03 -7.90
N ALA A 304 5.56 15.02 -7.08
CA ALA A 304 5.43 15.18 -5.62
C ALA A 304 6.44 14.29 -4.88
N ALA A 305 7.30 14.88 -4.07
CA ALA A 305 8.30 14.18 -3.28
C ALA A 305 8.14 14.48 -1.78
N SER A 306 8.17 13.43 -0.95
CA SER A 306 8.17 13.56 0.51
C SER A 306 9.25 12.71 1.16
N ALA A 307 10.01 13.27 2.08
CA ALA A 307 11.01 12.54 2.86
C ALA A 307 10.86 12.83 4.35
N THR A 308 10.81 11.77 5.17
CA THR A 308 10.70 11.89 6.63
C THR A 308 11.88 11.19 7.31
N GLY A 309 12.59 11.92 8.17
CA GLY A 309 13.69 11.39 8.99
C GLY A 309 14.75 12.44 9.32
N TYR A 310 15.72 12.05 10.16
CA TYR A 310 16.77 12.95 10.68
C TYR A 310 17.44 13.81 9.59
N GLN A 311 17.74 13.21 8.44
CA GLN A 311 18.32 13.80 7.23
C GLN A 311 17.43 13.50 6.01
N GLY A 312 16.11 13.63 6.16
CA GLY A 312 15.17 13.46 5.05
C GLY A 312 15.47 14.45 3.90
N ALA A 313 15.59 13.95 2.68
CA ALA A 313 15.84 14.76 1.49
C ALA A 313 14.74 14.55 0.44
N ALA A 314 14.03 15.62 0.07
CA ALA A 314 12.97 15.59 -0.94
C ALA A 314 13.29 16.53 -2.11
N SER A 315 13.18 16.04 -3.34
CA SER A 315 13.33 16.86 -4.55
C SER A 315 12.18 16.64 -5.51
N ALA A 316 11.56 17.72 -5.98
CA ALA A 316 10.51 17.66 -7.00
C ALA A 316 10.85 18.58 -8.19
N THR A 317 10.76 18.05 -9.40
CA THR A 317 11.07 18.77 -10.64
C THR A 317 9.89 18.73 -11.59
N GLY A 318 9.40 19.90 -11.99
CA GLY A 318 8.33 20.12 -12.96
C GLY A 318 7.49 21.35 -12.61
N ASP A 319 6.67 21.82 -13.53
CA ASP A 319 5.95 23.10 -13.42
C ASP A 319 5.19 23.28 -12.10
N LEU A 320 4.63 22.20 -11.56
CA LEU A 320 3.90 22.15 -10.28
C LEU A 320 4.61 21.24 -9.25
N GLY A 321 5.94 21.18 -9.28
CA GLY A 321 6.74 20.32 -8.40
C GLY A 321 6.54 20.67 -6.92
N ALA A 322 6.23 19.67 -6.09
CA ALA A 322 6.03 19.82 -4.65
C ALA A 322 6.99 18.92 -3.87
N ALA A 323 7.87 19.51 -3.05
CA ALA A 323 8.82 18.80 -2.21
C ALA A 323 8.59 19.10 -0.72
N SER A 324 8.52 18.07 0.12
CA SER A 324 8.42 18.20 1.57
C SER A 324 9.43 17.32 2.28
N ALA A 325 10.26 17.91 3.14
CA ALA A 325 11.16 17.19 4.01
C ALA A 325 10.85 17.48 5.48
N THR A 326 10.74 16.42 6.29
CA THR A 326 10.42 16.54 7.72
C THR A 326 11.50 15.86 8.56
N GLY A 327 12.11 16.62 9.48
CA GLY A 327 13.11 16.12 10.43
C GLY A 327 14.19 17.15 10.75
N THR A 328 15.12 16.79 11.63
CA THR A 328 16.14 17.68 12.23
C THR A 328 17.18 18.28 11.29
N ARG A 329 17.26 17.80 10.05
CA ARG A 329 18.06 18.34 8.95
C ARG A 329 17.36 18.05 7.63
N GLY A 330 16.05 18.23 7.61
CA GLY A 330 15.23 18.04 6.41
C GLY A 330 15.67 18.99 5.30
N ALA A 331 15.85 18.49 4.08
CA ALA A 331 16.19 19.28 2.91
C ALA A 331 15.12 19.09 1.82
N ALA A 332 14.44 20.17 1.43
CA ALA A 332 13.44 20.16 0.38
C ALA A 332 13.84 21.09 -0.77
N SER A 333 13.73 20.61 -2.01
CA SER A 333 13.97 21.42 -3.21
C SER A 333 12.86 21.20 -4.23
N ALA A 334 12.27 22.30 -4.73
CA ALA A 334 11.29 22.26 -5.80
C ALA A 334 11.78 23.12 -6.97
N THR A 335 11.78 22.54 -8.18
CA THR A 335 12.17 23.23 -9.43
C THR A 335 10.98 23.27 -10.39
N GLY A 336 10.60 24.45 -10.86
CA GLY A 336 9.53 24.67 -11.84
C GLY A 336 8.75 25.97 -11.58
N ASP A 337 7.90 26.38 -12.51
CA ASP A 337 7.22 27.68 -12.47
C ASP A 337 6.46 27.93 -11.16
N LEU A 338 5.76 26.94 -10.62
CA LEU A 338 5.03 26.99 -9.35
C LEU A 338 5.59 25.98 -8.35
N GLY A 339 6.91 25.76 -8.37
CA GLY A 339 7.58 24.82 -7.47
C GLY A 339 7.44 25.21 -6.00
N ALA A 340 6.99 24.29 -5.15
CA ALA A 340 6.81 24.50 -3.71
C ALA A 340 7.69 23.56 -2.87
N ALA A 341 8.55 24.12 -2.03
CA ALA A 341 9.42 23.38 -1.12
C ALA A 341 9.11 23.71 0.35
N SER A 342 9.00 22.68 1.19
CA SER A 342 8.82 22.83 2.64
C SER A 342 9.80 21.94 3.40
N ALA A 343 10.57 22.53 4.30
CA ALA A 343 11.46 21.80 5.19
C ALA A 343 11.09 22.08 6.66
N THR A 344 10.46 21.12 7.31
CA THR A 344 9.97 21.26 8.70
C THR A 344 10.81 20.43 9.67
N GLY A 345 10.97 20.93 10.90
CA GLY A 345 11.91 20.40 11.89
C GLY A 345 13.07 21.36 12.18
N TYR A 346 13.93 20.98 13.12
CA TYR A 346 15.18 21.69 13.43
C TYR A 346 16.04 21.80 12.17
N GLN A 347 16.74 22.91 11.96
CA GLN A 347 17.73 23.09 10.87
C GLN A 347 17.26 22.66 9.47
N GLY A 348 15.95 22.80 9.19
CA GLY A 348 15.38 22.50 7.89
C GLY A 348 15.83 23.50 6.80
N ALA A 349 16.09 23.01 5.59
CA ALA A 349 16.48 23.83 4.44
C ALA A 349 15.51 23.66 3.27
N ALA A 350 14.80 24.72 2.89
CA ALA A 350 13.87 24.71 1.75
C ALA A 350 14.34 25.62 0.61
N SER A 351 14.29 25.12 -0.62
CA SER A 351 14.70 25.85 -1.83
C SER A 351 13.64 25.75 -2.91
N ALA A 352 13.25 26.89 -3.49
CA ALA A 352 12.42 26.93 -4.68
C ALA A 352 13.19 27.59 -5.84
N THR A 353 13.25 26.94 -6.99
CA THR A 353 13.84 27.46 -8.23
C THR A 353 12.77 27.49 -9.31
N GLY A 354 12.58 28.63 -9.99
CA GLY A 354 11.42 28.86 -10.85
C GLY A 354 11.00 30.33 -10.85
N THR A 355 9.89 30.65 -11.52
CA THR A 355 9.43 32.04 -11.69
C THR A 355 8.39 32.49 -10.65
N ARG A 356 7.67 31.55 -10.02
CA ARG A 356 6.58 31.79 -9.06
C ARG A 356 6.52 30.69 -7.99
N GLY A 357 7.68 30.20 -7.57
CA GLY A 357 7.80 29.16 -6.55
C GLY A 357 7.66 29.68 -5.12
N ALA A 358 7.64 28.77 -4.15
CA ALA A 358 7.61 29.08 -2.73
C ALA A 358 8.53 28.16 -1.92
N ALA A 359 9.26 28.72 -0.97
CA ALA A 359 10.08 27.97 -0.01
C ALA A 359 9.69 28.32 1.43
N MET A 360 9.50 27.31 2.27
CA MET A 360 9.19 27.51 3.69
C MET A 360 10.04 26.66 4.63
N SER A 361 10.47 27.24 5.74
CA SER A 361 11.18 26.54 6.81
C SER A 361 10.66 26.93 8.20
N SER A 362 11.01 26.13 9.21
CA SER A 362 10.55 26.30 10.59
C SER A 362 11.72 26.53 11.56
N TYR A 363 11.84 25.71 12.60
CA TYR A 363 12.77 25.86 13.72
C TYR A 363 14.25 25.84 13.28
N GLU A 364 14.99 26.93 13.54
CA GLU A 364 16.36 27.15 13.07
C GLU A 364 16.55 26.86 11.56
N GLY A 365 15.47 26.97 10.79
CA GLY A 365 15.46 26.64 9.38
C GLY A 365 15.91 27.80 8.52
N LYS A 366 16.25 27.51 7.27
CA LYS A 366 16.59 28.49 6.24
C LYS A 366 15.83 28.27 4.95
N VAL A 367 15.55 29.35 4.25
CA VAL A 367 14.86 29.37 2.95
C VAL A 367 15.70 30.04 1.89
N ARG A 368 15.63 29.59 0.65
CA ARG A 368 16.20 30.26 -0.52
C ARG A 368 15.24 30.20 -1.70
N GLY A 369 15.35 31.17 -2.61
CA GLY A 369 14.62 31.09 -3.86
C GLY A 369 15.22 31.95 -4.97
N ALA A 370 14.97 31.55 -6.20
CA ALA A 370 15.22 32.37 -7.39
C ALA A 370 14.34 33.64 -7.38
N SER A 371 14.70 34.63 -8.19
CA SER A 371 13.94 35.88 -8.31
C SER A 371 12.46 35.63 -8.61
N GLY A 372 11.56 36.27 -7.86
CA GLY A 372 10.11 36.10 -7.96
C GLY A 372 9.52 35.03 -7.02
N ASN A 373 10.36 34.23 -6.35
CA ASN A 373 9.88 33.19 -5.43
C ASN A 373 9.54 33.74 -4.05
N ALA A 374 8.43 33.24 -3.48
CA ALA A 374 8.02 33.55 -2.12
C ALA A 374 8.86 32.78 -1.10
N LEU A 375 9.31 33.47 -0.07
CA LEU A 375 10.07 32.91 1.06
C LEU A 375 9.26 33.09 2.33
N PHE A 376 9.19 32.04 3.16
CA PHE A 376 8.55 32.08 4.47
C PHE A 376 9.41 31.37 5.53
N ALA A 377 9.78 32.07 6.59
CA ALA A 377 10.57 31.49 7.67
C ALA A 377 9.96 31.83 9.03
N ILE A 378 10.10 30.91 9.99
CA ILE A 378 9.60 31.05 11.36
C ILE A 378 10.78 31.10 12.33
N GLU A 379 10.77 32.04 13.26
CA GLU A 379 11.68 32.08 14.40
C GLU A 379 10.99 31.51 15.64
N ARG A 380 11.68 30.64 16.38
CA ARG A 380 11.19 30.03 17.62
C ARG A 380 12.20 30.16 18.75
N ASP A 381 11.70 30.12 19.98
CA ASP A 381 12.54 30.04 21.19
C ASP A 381 12.96 28.58 21.48
N GLN A 382 13.68 28.39 22.59
CA GLN A 382 14.16 27.09 23.06
C GLN A 382 13.02 26.15 23.48
N ASP A 383 11.85 26.70 23.82
CA ASP A 383 10.63 25.96 24.18
C ASP A 383 9.75 25.68 22.96
N LEU A 384 10.24 26.01 21.75
CA LEU A 384 9.56 25.86 20.47
C LEU A 384 8.34 26.79 20.29
N ASN A 385 8.16 27.83 21.09
CA ASN A 385 7.12 28.84 20.84
C ASN A 385 7.48 29.68 19.62
N ILE A 386 6.48 30.13 18.86
CA ILE A 386 6.70 31.05 17.73
C ILE A 386 6.97 32.44 18.31
N ILE A 387 8.17 32.99 18.05
CA ILE A 387 8.53 34.35 18.45
C ILE A 387 8.19 35.34 17.34
N SER A 388 8.53 34.99 16.10
CA SER A 388 8.29 35.85 14.95
C SER A 388 8.16 35.04 13.65
N VAL A 389 7.58 35.67 12.64
CA VAL A 389 7.48 35.13 11.28
C VAL A 389 7.96 36.19 10.30
N ALA A 390 8.61 35.76 9.22
CA ALA A 390 9.01 36.65 8.14
C ALA A 390 8.61 36.04 6.79
N ALA A 391 8.12 36.90 5.91
CA ALA A 391 7.79 36.57 4.54
C ALA A 391 8.36 37.62 3.60
N GLY A 392 8.68 37.23 2.37
CA GLY A 392 9.16 38.14 1.34
C GLY A 392 9.28 37.46 -0.01
N ILE A 393 9.64 38.25 -1.02
CA ILE A 393 9.84 37.77 -2.38
C ILE A 393 11.32 37.97 -2.74
N ALA A 394 11.99 36.90 -3.16
CA ALA A 394 13.36 37.00 -3.64
C ALA A 394 13.44 37.95 -4.86
N GLY A 395 14.39 38.87 -4.85
CA GLY A 395 14.52 39.96 -5.84
C GLY A 395 13.75 41.23 -5.50
N VAL A 396 13.03 41.28 -4.38
CA VAL A 396 12.21 42.44 -3.96
C VAL A 396 12.64 42.91 -2.56
N ASP A 397 12.54 44.21 -2.30
CA ASP A 397 12.77 44.84 -0.97
C ASP A 397 14.10 44.44 -0.29
N GLY A 398 15.17 44.33 -1.07
CA GLY A 398 16.52 44.01 -0.57
C GLY A 398 16.77 42.53 -0.27
N ILE A 399 15.83 41.65 -0.61
CA ILE A 399 16.01 40.20 -0.54
C ILE A 399 16.71 39.75 -1.83
N ALA A 400 18.00 39.44 -1.75
CA ALA A 400 18.78 38.94 -2.88
C ALA A 400 18.29 37.55 -3.32
N PRO A 401 18.10 37.32 -4.63
CA PRO A 401 17.88 35.99 -5.17
C PRO A 401 18.98 35.00 -4.80
N ASP A 402 18.64 33.72 -4.78
CA ASP A 402 19.59 32.59 -4.60
C ASP A 402 20.41 32.62 -3.31
N THR A 403 20.01 33.44 -2.35
CA THR A 403 20.64 33.60 -1.05
C THR A 403 19.81 32.89 0.01
N TRP A 404 20.48 32.26 0.98
CA TRP A 404 19.81 31.65 2.13
C TRP A 404 19.42 32.72 3.14
N TYR A 405 18.17 32.66 3.61
CA TYR A 405 17.61 33.55 4.61
C TYR A 405 17.08 32.77 5.81
N VAL A 406 17.19 33.37 6.99
CA VAL A 406 16.54 32.96 8.24
C VAL A 406 15.58 34.04 8.72
N CYS A 407 14.62 33.69 9.56
CA CYS A 407 13.81 34.68 10.29
C CYS A 407 14.54 35.14 11.54
N LYS A 408 14.74 36.45 11.69
CA LYS A 408 15.23 37.08 12.94
C LYS A 408 14.44 38.35 13.20
N ALA A 409 13.81 38.44 14.37
CA ALA A 409 13.01 39.60 14.78
C ALA A 409 12.00 40.05 13.70
N GLY A 410 11.30 39.10 13.09
CA GLY A 410 10.27 39.35 12.07
C GLY A 410 10.79 39.75 10.69
N LYS A 411 12.10 39.61 10.43
CA LYS A 411 12.73 39.95 9.14
C LYS A 411 13.47 38.75 8.55
N LEU A 412 13.51 38.69 7.22
CA LEU A 412 14.41 37.79 6.50
C LEU A 412 15.82 38.39 6.55
N VAL A 413 16.75 37.68 7.17
CA VAL A 413 18.17 38.05 7.29
C VAL A 413 19.02 36.99 6.60
N ALA A 414 20.02 37.40 5.82
CA ALA A 414 20.93 36.47 5.16
C ALA A 414 21.64 35.57 6.20
N ALA A 415 21.66 34.26 5.93
CA ALA A 415 22.04 33.20 6.86
C ALA A 415 23.54 32.93 6.91
#